data_AF-A0A0B9AJX1-F1
#
_entry.id   AF-A0A0B9AJX1-F1
#
_cell.length_a   1.000
_cell.length_b   1.000
_cell.length_c   1.000
_cell.angle_alpha   90.00
_cell.angle_beta   90.00
_cell.angle_gamma   90.00
#
_symmetry.space_group_name_H-M   'P 1'
#
loop_
_entity.id
_entity.type
_entity.pdbx_description
1 polymer ?
#
loop_
_entity_poly.entity_id
_entity_poly.type
_entity_poly.pdbx_seq_one_letter_code
_entity_poly.pdbx_strand_id
1 'polypeptide(L)'
;MKRRQFRLTLEPTADDAVRLAQLSRYASDLASRGSADIGAALGGHVGVLFPGRNRHAVLESLLGKGEPGWSLVSDPGQGGSLVIQTTEAGAAVSAIARILEQVAPGALLRPMIYEPLSLRSSGKHHRSLH
;
A
#
# COMPACT_ATOMS: atom_id res chain seq x y z
N MET A 1 -1.64 4.44 17.75
CA MET A 1 -1.27 3.09 17.25
C MET A 1 0.17 3.14 16.75
N LYS A 2 1.02 2.17 17.11
CA LYS A 2 2.43 2.14 16.63
C LYS A 2 2.46 1.70 15.17
N ARG A 3 3.17 2.44 14.31
CA ARG A 3 3.46 2.02 12.93
C ARG A 3 4.34 0.78 12.98
N ARG A 4 3.97 -0.28 12.27
CA ARG A 4 4.66 -1.57 12.28
C ARG A 4 5.12 -1.89 10.87
N GLN A 5 6.26 -2.55 10.77
CA GLN A 5 6.66 -3.14 9.51
C GLN A 5 5.97 -4.48 9.33
N PHE A 6 5.39 -4.72 8.17
CA PHE A 6 4.78 -5.97 7.78
C PHE A 6 4.81 -6.14 6.26
N ARG A 7 4.61 -7.39 5.86
CA ARG A 7 4.32 -7.79 4.50
C ARG A 7 2.91 -8.34 4.44
N LEU A 8 2.19 -7.99 3.39
CA LEU A 8 0.88 -8.53 3.09
C LEU A 8 0.91 -9.07 1.66
N THR A 9 0.89 -10.38 1.51
CA THR A 9 0.77 -11.06 0.22
C THR A 9 -0.70 -11.20 -0.14
N LEU A 10 -1.03 -10.79 -1.35
CA LEU A 10 -2.37 -10.71 -1.91
C LEU A 10 -2.45 -11.53 -3.20
N GLU A 11 -3.62 -12.09 -3.47
CA GLU A 11 -3.98 -12.65 -4.77
C GLU A 11 -5.06 -11.76 -5.43
N PRO A 12 -4.72 -10.56 -5.91
CA PRO A 12 -5.70 -9.67 -6.52
C PRO A 12 -6.22 -10.22 -7.85
N THR A 13 -7.41 -9.77 -8.27
CA THR A 13 -7.80 -9.88 -9.68
C THR A 13 -6.87 -9.05 -10.56
N ALA A 14 -6.86 -9.30 -11.88
CA ALA A 14 -6.04 -8.50 -12.80
C ALA A 14 -6.35 -6.99 -12.70
N ASP A 15 -7.65 -6.64 -12.61
CA ASP A 15 -8.07 -5.25 -12.46
C ASP A 15 -7.65 -4.64 -11.12
N ASP A 16 -7.76 -5.40 -10.02
CA ASP A 16 -7.28 -4.96 -8.70
C ASP A 16 -5.78 -4.71 -8.71
N ALA A 17 -5.01 -5.61 -9.34
CA ALA A 17 -3.56 -5.49 -9.45
C ALA A 17 -3.16 -4.22 -10.23
N VAL A 18 -3.84 -3.94 -11.35
CA VAL A 18 -3.62 -2.73 -12.15
C VAL A 18 -3.95 -1.47 -11.33
N ARG A 19 -5.08 -1.46 -10.60
CA ARG A 19 -5.48 -0.33 -9.76
C ARG A 19 -4.48 -0.07 -8.62
N LEU A 20 -4.03 -1.13 -7.95
CA LEU A 20 -3.00 -1.03 -6.91
C LEU A 20 -1.67 -0.50 -7.48
N ALA A 21 -1.23 -1.02 -8.62
CA ALA A 21 -0.02 -0.54 -9.29
C ALA A 21 -0.12 0.95 -9.63
N GLN A 22 -1.26 1.39 -10.17
CA GLN A 22 -1.52 2.81 -10.45
C GLN A 22 -1.55 3.66 -9.18
N LEU A 23 -2.11 3.16 -8.07
CA LEU A 23 -2.09 3.86 -6.79
C LEU A 23 -0.67 4.00 -6.22
N SER A 24 0.13 2.93 -6.27
CA SER A 24 1.52 2.94 -5.80
C SER A 24 2.36 3.94 -6.60
N ARG A 25 2.16 4.00 -7.92
CA ARG A 25 2.80 5.01 -8.76
C ARG A 25 2.33 6.42 -8.42
N TYR A 26 1.03 6.63 -8.30
CA TYR A 26 0.45 7.92 -7.90
C TYR A 26 1.03 8.43 -6.58
N ALA A 27 1.11 7.57 -5.55
CA ALA A 27 1.67 7.92 -4.26
C ALA A 27 3.16 8.29 -4.35
N SER A 28 3.93 7.57 -5.17
CA SER A 28 5.36 7.82 -5.38
C SER A 28 5.62 9.13 -6.14
N ASP A 29 4.84 9.38 -7.20
CA ASP A 29 4.91 10.62 -7.98
C ASP A 29 4.49 11.82 -7.14
N LEU A 30 3.44 11.69 -6.32
CA LEU A 30 2.99 12.74 -5.42
C LEU A 30 4.04 13.08 -4.37
N ALA A 31 4.67 12.07 -3.76
CA ALA A 31 5.72 12.27 -2.76
C ALA A 31 6.99 12.91 -3.36
N SER A 32 7.33 12.60 -4.61
CA SER A 32 8.55 13.10 -5.26
C SER A 32 8.40 14.43 -5.99
N ARG A 33 7.23 14.71 -6.57
CA ARG A 33 6.99 15.86 -7.47
C ARG A 33 5.94 16.83 -6.94
N GLY A 34 5.15 16.46 -5.93
CA GLY A 34 4.00 17.24 -5.47
C GLY A 34 2.78 17.21 -6.40
N SER A 35 2.87 16.47 -7.51
CA SER A 35 1.79 16.26 -8.48
C SER A 35 1.91 14.86 -9.07
N ALA A 36 0.78 14.20 -9.33
CA ALA A 36 0.75 12.87 -9.92
C ALA A 36 -0.47 12.71 -10.83
N ASP A 37 -0.31 12.00 -11.93
CA ASP A 37 -1.42 11.66 -12.82
C ASP A 37 -2.16 10.43 -12.32
N ILE A 38 -3.49 10.46 -12.39
CA ILE A 38 -4.33 9.31 -12.03
C ILE A 38 -4.43 8.38 -13.24
N GLY A 39 -3.94 7.15 -13.09
CA GLY A 39 -4.08 6.12 -14.12
C GLY A 39 -5.55 5.81 -14.45
N ALA A 40 -5.83 5.46 -15.70
CA ALA A 40 -7.20 5.34 -16.20
C ALA A 40 -8.08 4.33 -15.43
N ALA A 41 -7.53 3.18 -15.05
CA ALA A 41 -8.28 2.14 -14.33
C ALA A 41 -8.62 2.59 -12.91
N LEU A 42 -7.66 3.16 -12.19
CA LEU A 42 -7.85 3.75 -10.86
C LEU A 42 -8.82 4.93 -10.92
N GLY A 43 -8.65 5.83 -11.90
CA GLY A 43 -9.47 7.02 -12.07
C GLY A 43 -10.92 6.70 -12.45
N GLY A 44 -11.13 5.71 -13.31
CA GLY A 44 -12.45 5.18 -13.65
C GLY A 44 -13.13 4.57 -12.43
N HIS A 45 -12.43 3.70 -11.71
CA HIS A 45 -12.93 3.04 -10.51
C HIS A 45 -13.30 4.04 -9.39
N VAL A 46 -12.40 4.97 -9.06
CA VAL A 46 -12.68 6.05 -8.09
C VAL A 46 -13.82 6.94 -8.56
N GLY A 47 -13.91 7.23 -9.86
CA GLY A 47 -14.99 8.02 -10.43
C GLY A 47 -16.37 7.38 -10.27
N VAL A 48 -16.44 6.04 -10.36
CA VAL A 48 -17.67 5.28 -10.12
C VAL A 48 -18.01 5.23 -8.63
N LEU A 49 -17.02 4.98 -7.76
CA LEU A 49 -17.24 4.88 -6.31
C LEU A 49 -17.58 6.22 -5.65
N PHE A 50 -17.03 7.33 -6.16
CA PHE A 50 -17.17 8.66 -5.57
C PHE A 50 -17.63 9.67 -6.63
N PRO A 51 -18.88 9.55 -7.12
CA PRO A 51 -19.38 10.41 -8.20
C PRO A 51 -19.38 11.88 -7.77
N GLY A 52 -18.93 12.76 -8.68
CA GLY A 52 -18.87 14.20 -8.47
C GLY A 52 -17.77 14.69 -7.51
N ARG A 53 -16.98 13.80 -6.90
CA ARG A 53 -15.85 14.17 -6.05
C ARG A 53 -14.58 14.39 -6.89
N ASN A 54 -13.73 15.32 -6.45
CA ASN A 54 -12.39 15.46 -7.02
C ASN A 54 -11.58 14.19 -6.71
N ARG A 55 -11.14 13.49 -7.76
CA ARG A 55 -10.46 12.20 -7.64
C ARG A 55 -9.10 12.31 -6.94
N HIS A 56 -8.35 13.39 -7.16
CA HIS A 56 -7.08 13.62 -6.46
C HIS A 56 -7.32 13.76 -4.96
N ALA A 57 -8.30 14.58 -4.57
CA ALA A 57 -8.64 14.78 -3.15
C ALA A 57 -9.07 13.47 -2.47
N VAL A 58 -9.79 12.58 -3.18
CA VAL A 58 -10.15 11.25 -2.66
C VAL A 58 -8.91 10.39 -2.45
N LEU A 59 -8.03 10.30 -3.45
CA LEU A 59 -6.81 9.49 -3.37
C LEU A 59 -5.84 10.01 -2.30
N GLU A 60 -5.66 11.33 -2.20
CA GLU A 60 -4.84 11.95 -1.17
C GLU A 60 -5.42 11.72 0.23
N SER A 61 -6.74 11.79 0.39
CA SER A 61 -7.38 11.44 1.66
C SER A 61 -7.20 9.97 2.03
N LEU A 62 -7.12 9.07 1.05
CA LEU A 62 -6.90 7.64 1.27
C LEU A 62 -5.45 7.34 1.66
N LEU A 63 -4.49 8.00 1.01
CA LEU A 63 -3.05 7.84 1.27
C LEU A 63 -2.61 8.53 2.57
N GLY A 64 -3.31 9.59 2.97
CA GLY A 64 -2.91 10.44 4.09
C GLY A 64 -1.80 11.42 3.70
N LYS A 65 -1.21 12.07 4.71
CA LYS A 65 -0.15 13.07 4.51
C LYS A 65 1.24 12.45 4.62
N GLY A 66 2.14 12.86 3.73
CA GLY A 66 3.55 12.44 3.72
C GLY A 66 3.80 11.19 2.87
N GLU A 67 4.96 10.59 3.03
CA GLU A 67 5.29 9.35 2.32
C GLU A 67 4.31 8.22 2.71
N PRO A 68 3.89 7.38 1.75
CA PRO A 68 2.87 6.35 1.96
C PRO A 68 3.27 5.32 3.03
N GLY A 69 4.56 5.10 3.26
CA GLY A 69 5.04 4.13 4.25
C GLY A 69 4.87 2.67 3.83
N TRP A 70 4.59 2.43 2.54
CA TRP A 70 4.45 1.12 1.91
C TRP A 70 4.79 1.21 0.41
N SER A 71 5.11 0.06 -0.17
CA SER A 71 5.41 -0.12 -1.59
C SER A 71 4.80 -1.44 -2.11
N LEU A 72 4.53 -1.49 -3.40
CA LEU A 72 4.19 -2.74 -4.08
C LEU A 72 5.43 -3.45 -4.59
N VAL A 73 5.47 -4.76 -4.37
CA VAL A 73 6.52 -5.66 -4.85
C VAL A 73 5.82 -6.81 -5.58
N SER A 74 6.31 -7.15 -6.77
CA SER A 74 5.88 -8.38 -7.45
C SER A 74 6.43 -9.58 -6.68
N ASP A 75 5.60 -10.58 -6.40
CA ASP A 75 6.10 -11.83 -5.82
C ASP A 75 6.80 -12.66 -6.93
N PRO A 76 8.11 -12.91 -6.83
CA PRO A 76 8.81 -13.74 -7.80
C PRO A 76 8.43 -15.23 -7.74
N GLY A 77 7.71 -15.68 -6.71
CA GLY A 77 7.42 -17.10 -6.46
C GLY A 77 6.03 -17.60 -6.92
N GLN A 78 5.04 -16.72 -7.06
CA GLN A 78 3.67 -17.10 -7.45
C GLN A 78 3.14 -16.16 -8.55
N GLY A 79 2.86 -16.74 -9.73
CA GLY A 79 2.26 -16.01 -10.84
C GLY A 79 0.90 -15.43 -10.45
N GLY A 80 0.83 -14.11 -10.28
CA GLY A 80 -0.39 -13.37 -9.92
C GLY A 80 -0.44 -12.85 -8.49
N SER A 81 0.52 -13.22 -7.64
CA SER A 81 0.61 -12.71 -6.26
C SER A 81 1.27 -11.32 -6.24
N LEU A 82 0.67 -10.42 -5.46
CA LEU A 82 1.14 -9.05 -5.27
C LEU A 82 1.44 -8.82 -3.79
N VAL A 83 2.58 -8.21 -3.49
CA VAL A 83 3.01 -7.98 -2.12
C VAL A 83 2.93 -6.49 -1.80
N ILE A 84 2.15 -6.13 -0.77
CA ILE A 84 2.26 -4.84 -0.09
C ILE A 84 3.29 -5.00 1.02
N GLN A 85 4.39 -4.26 0.93
CA GLN A 85 5.42 -4.23 1.96
C GLN A 85 5.52 -2.84 2.55
N THR A 86 5.40 -2.71 3.86
CA THR A 86 5.62 -1.42 4.53
C THR A 86 7.11 -1.05 4.59
N THR A 87 7.42 0.23 4.47
CA THR A 87 8.80 0.77 4.58
C THR A 87 9.16 1.12 6.03
N GLU A 88 10.33 1.73 6.27
CA GLU A 88 10.74 2.24 7.59
C GLU A 88 9.78 3.30 8.16
N ALA A 89 9.18 4.13 7.30
CA ALA A 89 8.17 5.09 7.73
C ALA A 89 6.92 4.41 8.31
N GLY A 90 6.69 3.15 7.92
CA GLY A 90 5.63 2.27 8.37
C GLY A 90 4.23 2.72 7.95
N ALA A 91 3.32 1.76 7.82
CA ALA A 91 1.90 2.03 7.60
C ALA A 91 1.06 1.36 8.69
N ALA A 92 -0.13 1.90 8.96
CA ALA A 92 -1.10 1.20 9.78
C ALA A 92 -1.75 0.09 8.95
N VAL A 93 -1.93 -1.10 9.54
CA VAL A 93 -2.65 -2.21 8.88
C VAL A 93 -4.05 -1.76 8.47
N SER A 94 -4.73 -0.96 9.30
CA SER A 94 -6.04 -0.39 8.98
C SER A 94 -6.02 0.57 7.78
N ALA A 95 -4.92 1.30 7.56
CA ALA A 95 -4.79 2.14 6.37
C ALA A 95 -4.65 1.28 5.10
N ILE A 96 -3.86 0.20 5.16
CA ILE A 96 -3.77 -0.76 4.05
C ILE A 96 -5.10 -1.46 3.81
N ALA A 97 -5.81 -1.89 4.85
CA ALA A 97 -7.14 -2.47 4.72
C ALA A 97 -8.10 -1.51 4.02
N ARG A 98 -8.08 -0.22 4.41
CA ARG A 98 -8.91 0.81 3.78
C ARG A 98 -8.58 1.03 2.30
N ILE A 99 -7.29 0.98 1.95
CA ILE A 99 -6.85 1.01 0.55
C ILE A 99 -7.42 -0.18 -0.21
N LEU A 100 -7.30 -1.40 0.33
CA LEU A 100 -7.80 -2.60 -0.32
C LEU A 100 -9.33 -2.54 -0.51
N GLU A 101 -10.08 -2.12 0.50
CA GLU A 101 -11.55 -1.97 0.41
C GLU A 101 -11.97 -1.06 -0.75
N GLN A 102 -11.24 0.04 -0.96
CA GLN A 102 -11.63 1.06 -1.94
C GLN A 102 -11.02 0.84 -3.32
N VAL A 103 -9.83 0.26 -3.42
CA VAL A 103 -9.03 0.22 -4.65
C VAL A 103 -8.93 -1.20 -5.21
N ALA A 104 -8.92 -2.19 -4.34
CA ALA A 104 -8.77 -3.59 -4.72
C ALA A 104 -9.70 -4.54 -3.94
N PRO A 105 -11.03 -4.30 -3.98
CA PRO A 105 -11.96 -5.05 -3.14
C PRO A 105 -11.96 -6.56 -3.46
N GLY A 106 -11.63 -6.95 -4.69
CA GLY A 106 -11.52 -8.37 -5.06
C GLY A 106 -10.35 -9.08 -4.37
N ALA A 107 -9.31 -8.35 -3.95
CA ALA A 107 -8.21 -8.92 -3.16
C ALA A 107 -8.66 -9.36 -1.76
N LEU A 108 -9.71 -8.73 -1.20
CA LEU A 108 -10.29 -9.10 0.10
C LEU A 108 -11.15 -10.36 0.05
N LEU A 109 -11.54 -10.81 -1.16
CA LEU A 109 -12.31 -12.02 -1.37
C LEU A 109 -11.42 -13.27 -1.47
N ARG A 110 -10.10 -13.10 -1.43
CA ARG A 110 -9.11 -14.16 -1.56
C ARG A 110 -8.25 -14.26 -0.29
N PRO A 111 -7.58 -15.41 -0.07
CA PRO A 111 -6.64 -15.54 1.04
C PRO A 111 -5.58 -14.43 1.00
N MET A 112 -5.26 -13.89 2.17
CA MET A 112 -4.19 -12.92 2.36
C MET A 112 -3.22 -13.45 3.42
N ILE A 113 -1.92 -13.33 3.17
CA ILE A 113 -0.88 -13.76 4.10
C ILE A 113 -0.28 -12.51 4.73
N TYR A 114 -0.47 -12.36 6.04
CA TYR A 114 0.15 -11.30 6.83
C TYR A 114 1.41 -11.82 7.52
N GLU A 115 2.54 -11.17 7.25
CA GLU A 115 3.82 -11.46 7.90
C GLU A 115 4.31 -10.21 8.64
N PRO A 116 4.41 -10.22 9.98
CA PRO A 116 5.04 -9.12 10.70
C PRO A 116 6.54 -9.08 10.38
N LEU A 117 7.06 -7.94 9.96
CA LEU A 117 8.49 -7.75 9.80
C LEU A 117 9.05 -7.28 11.13
N SER A 118 9.97 -8.07 11.69
CA SER A 118 10.71 -7.64 12.86
C SER A 118 11.50 -6.39 12.50
N LEU A 119 11.17 -5.26 13.15
CA LEU A 119 12.13 -4.16 13.26
C LEU A 119 13.39 -4.80 13.83
N ARG A 120 14.46 -4.91 13.04
CA ARG A 120 15.76 -5.22 13.61
C ARG A 120 16.00 -4.10 14.61
N SER A 121 15.80 -4.39 15.89
CA SER A 121 16.46 -3.65 16.95
C SER A 121 17.91 -3.60 16.51
N SER A 122 18.42 -2.41 16.19
CA SER A 122 19.85 -2.22 16.09
C SER A 122 20.39 -2.56 17.47
N GLY A 123 20.76 -3.83 17.66
CA GLY A 123 21.34 -4.35 18.87
C GLY A 123 22.67 -3.64 19.08
N LYS A 124 22.62 -2.49 19.75
CA LYS A 124 23.75 -1.89 20.44
C LYS A 124 23.38 -1.75 21.91
N HIS A 125 23.19 -2.89 22.55
CA HIS A 125 23.70 -3.07 23.90
C HIS A 125 24.71 -4.21 23.87
N HIS A 126 25.90 -3.91 23.34
CA HIS A 126 27.11 -4.47 23.94
C HIS A 126 27.16 -3.94 25.37
N ARG A 127 26.53 -4.66 26.31
CA ARG A 127 26.95 -4.56 27.69
C ARG A 127 28.04 -5.60 27.85
N SER A 128 29.27 -5.10 27.80
CA SER A 128 30.50 -5.83 28.09
C SER A 128 30.31 -6.70 29.33
N LEU A 129 30.83 -7.92 29.26
CA LEU A 129 31.21 -8.71 30.43
C LEU A 129 32.17 -7.87 31.29
N HIS A 130 31.85 -7.71 32.57
CA HIS A 130 32.74 -7.79 33.74
C HIS A 130 31.90 -7.66 35.02
#